data_AF-A0A0D7QJG9-F1
#
_entry.id   AF-A0A0D7QJG9-F1
#
_cell.length_a   1.000
_cell.length_b   1.000
_cell.length_c   1.000
_cell.angle_alpha   90.00
_cell.angle_beta   90.00
_cell.angle_gamma   90.00
#
_symmetry.space_group_name_H-M   'P 1'
#
loop_
_entity.id
_entity.type
_entity.pdbx_description
1 polymer ?
#
loop_
_entity_poly.entity_id
_entity_poly.type
_entity_poly.pdbx_seq_one_letter_code
_entity_poly.pdbx_strand_id
1 'polypeptide(L)'
;MFFLLRMAFWLGLVLVLLPRDKTPESDKTPQISASEAVSAATAAVGDMGQFCKRQPAACEVGGQAATAIGQRATDGARKLYKIITDKKAPDHTGSISRDDTDASSALAGSRDTLTADDQAIEFRQPPTP
;
A
#
# COMPACT_ATOMS: atom_id res chain seq x y z
N MET A 1 -6.18 1.26 1.84
CA MET A 1 -5.54 2.13 2.85
C MET A 1 -4.32 1.53 3.53
N PHE A 2 -4.19 0.19 3.63
CA PHE A 2 -2.99 -0.45 4.19
C PHE A 2 -1.72 -0.27 3.35
N PHE A 3 -1.79 0.14 2.08
CA PHE A 3 -0.60 0.36 1.25
C PHE A 3 0.23 1.55 1.73
N LEU A 4 -0.39 2.69 2.02
CA LEU A 4 0.31 3.87 2.54
C LEU A 4 0.82 3.62 3.96
N LEU A 5 0.05 2.92 4.80
CA LEU A 5 0.51 2.51 6.12
C LEU A 5 1.66 1.50 6.03
N ARG A 6 1.59 0.53 5.12
CA ARG A 6 2.69 -0.40 4.85
C ARG A 6 3.90 0.36 4.31
N MET A 7 3.75 1.27 3.35
CA MET A 7 4.86 2.04 2.80
C MET A 7 5.46 2.98 3.82
N ALA A 8 4.66 3.72 4.60
CA ALA A 8 5.16 4.56 5.68
C ALA A 8 5.85 3.73 6.78
N PHE A 9 5.29 2.57 7.12
CA PHE A 9 5.87 1.64 8.08
C PHE A 9 7.17 1.02 7.55
N TRP A 10 7.19 0.51 6.32
CA TRP A 10 8.35 -0.11 5.68
C TRP A 10 9.45 0.92 5.41
N LEU A 11 9.10 2.12 4.93
CA LEU A 11 10.06 3.21 4.74
C LEU A 11 10.61 3.69 6.09
N GLY A 12 9.76 3.82 7.11
CA GLY A 12 10.19 4.15 8.47
C GLY A 12 11.13 3.08 9.05
N LEU A 13 10.79 1.80 8.88
CA LEU A 13 11.61 0.68 9.34
C LEU A 13 12.96 0.63 8.60
N VAL A 14 12.96 0.84 7.28
CA VAL A 14 14.19 0.93 6.47
C VAL A 14 15.05 2.12 6.92
N LEU A 15 14.46 3.28 7.18
CA LEU A 15 15.20 4.46 7.69
C LEU A 15 15.83 4.21 9.07
N VAL A 16 15.18 3.42 9.91
CA VAL A 16 15.69 3.03 11.24
C VAL A 16 16.79 1.97 11.14
N LEU A 17 16.66 1.01 10.22
CA LEU A 17 17.68 -0.02 9.98
C LEU A 17 18.90 0.52 9.22
N LEU A 18 18.75 1.61 8.46
CA LEU A 18 19.86 2.21 7.74
C LEU A 18 20.90 2.70 8.77
N PRO A 19 22.14 2.18 8.74
CA PRO A 19 23.19 2.68 9.62
C PRO A 19 23.42 4.15 9.30
N ARG A 20 23.16 5.04 10.26
CA ARG A 20 23.60 6.43 10.13
C ARG A 20 25.10 6.46 10.30
N ASP A 21 25.80 6.91 9.26
CA ASP A 21 27.21 7.27 9.37
C ASP A 21 27.34 8.36 10.44
N LYS A 22 28.13 8.07 11.48
CA LYS A 22 28.48 9.06 12.48
C LYS A 22 29.44 10.04 11.83
N THR A 23 28.93 11.10 11.23
CA THR A 23 29.76 12.24 10.86
C THR A 23 30.23 12.94 12.14
N PRO A 24 31.40 13.58 12.17
CA PRO A 24 31.88 14.32 13.36
C PRO A 24 30.98 15.52 13.74
N GLU A 25 29.95 15.81 12.95
CA GLU A 25 28.86 16.74 13.27
C GLU A 25 27.74 16.08 14.08
N SER A 26 27.57 14.75 13.98
CA SER A 26 26.56 13.99 14.73
C SER A 26 26.78 13.99 16.25
N ASP A 27 28.04 14.19 16.69
CA ASP A 27 28.38 14.38 18.11
C ASP A 27 28.04 15.79 18.64
N LYS A 28 27.76 16.75 17.75
CA LYS A 28 27.32 18.12 18.09
C LYS A 28 25.82 18.32 17.96
N THR A 29 25.11 17.41 17.29
CA THR A 29 23.65 17.45 17.20
C THR A 29 23.01 16.69 18.36
N PRO A 30 21.95 17.23 18.99
CA PRO A 30 21.26 16.56 20.08
C PRO A 30 20.76 15.19 19.63
N GLN A 31 21.12 14.15 20.38
CA GLN A 31 20.68 12.77 20.17
C GLN A 31 19.19 12.68 20.48
N ILE A 32 18.35 12.91 19.46
CA ILE A 32 16.90 12.90 19.62
C ILE A 32 16.46 11.50 20.02
N SER A 33 16.00 11.36 21.25
CA SER A 33 15.52 10.07 21.78
C SER A 33 14.13 9.75 21.22
N ALA A 34 13.76 8.47 21.16
CA ALA A 34 12.43 8.07 20.68
C ALA A 34 11.28 8.76 21.44
N SER A 35 11.45 8.97 22.75
CA SER A 35 10.53 9.73 23.59
C SER A 35 10.41 11.20 23.19
N GLU A 36 11.52 11.83 22.77
CA GLU A 36 11.57 13.22 22.33
C GLU A 36 10.89 13.39 20.96
N ALA A 37 11.09 12.42 20.06
CA ALA A 37 10.38 12.39 18.77
C ALA A 37 8.86 12.22 18.94
N VAL A 38 8.42 11.32 19.83
CA VAL A 38 6.99 11.14 20.15
C VAL A 38 6.41 12.39 20.82
N SER A 39 7.17 13.01 21.73
CA SER A 39 6.78 14.28 22.36
C SER A 39 6.61 15.40 21.33
N ALA A 40 7.57 15.56 20.41
CA ALA A 40 7.53 16.56 19.35
C ALA A 40 6.36 16.32 18.37
N ALA A 41 6.11 15.07 17.99
CA ALA A 41 4.95 14.73 17.16
C ALA A 41 3.62 15.06 17.86
N THR A 42 3.54 14.76 19.16
CA THR A 42 2.34 15.07 19.96
C THR A 42 2.16 16.57 20.13
N ALA A 43 3.25 17.33 20.29
CA ALA A 43 3.23 18.79 20.31
C ALA A 43 2.70 19.38 18.99
N ALA A 44 3.15 18.84 17.85
CA ALA A 44 2.65 19.26 16.54
C ALA A 44 1.14 18.98 16.35
N VAL A 45 0.63 17.88 16.91
CA VAL A 45 -0.81 17.61 16.97
C VAL A 45 -1.53 18.62 17.90
N GLY A 46 -0.88 19.02 18.99
CA GLY A 46 -1.35 20.12 19.85
C GLY A 46 -1.48 21.45 19.09
N ASP A 47 -0.53 21.75 18.20
CA ASP A 47 -0.55 22.94 17.35
C ASP A 47 -1.70 22.90 16.32
N MET A 48 -2.06 21.72 15.79
CA MET A 48 -3.29 21.57 14.99
C MET A 48 -4.54 22.03 15.77
N GLY A 49 -4.60 21.75 17.08
CA GLY A 49 -5.67 22.26 17.94
C GLY A 49 -5.67 23.79 18.06
N GLN A 50 -4.51 24.44 18.01
CA GLN A 50 -4.41 25.90 17.97
C GLN A 50 -4.93 26.48 16.64
N PHE A 51 -4.71 25.81 15.51
CA PHE A 51 -5.34 26.21 14.24
C PHE A 51 -6.86 26.18 14.32
N CYS A 52 -7.44 25.18 14.99
CA CYS A 52 -8.88 25.10 15.20
C CYS A 52 -9.43 26.24 16.06
N LYS A 53 -8.69 26.71 17.07
CA LYS A 53 -9.06 27.91 17.85
C LYS A 53 -9.00 29.20 17.02
N ARG A 54 -8.05 29.28 16.08
CA ARG A 54 -7.80 30.50 15.29
C ARG A 54 -8.65 30.57 14.01
N GLN A 55 -9.02 29.43 13.44
CA GLN A 55 -9.94 29.31 12.30
C GLN A 55 -10.90 28.12 12.49
N PRO A 56 -12.06 28.33 13.15
CA PRO A 56 -12.99 27.25 13.46
C PRO A 56 -13.61 26.63 12.20
N ALA A 57 -13.84 27.41 11.13
CA ALA A 57 -14.41 26.91 9.88
C ALA A 57 -13.52 25.85 9.20
N ALA A 58 -12.19 25.99 9.27
CA ALA A 58 -11.26 25.01 8.71
C ALA A 58 -11.30 23.68 9.48
N CYS A 59 -11.50 23.74 10.80
CA CYS A 59 -11.60 22.57 11.64
C CYS A 59 -12.96 21.85 11.49
N GLU A 60 -14.04 22.61 11.31
CA GLU A 60 -15.39 22.08 11.01
C GLU A 60 -15.39 21.31 9.68
N VAL A 61 -14.95 21.96 8.60
CA VAL A 61 -14.87 21.34 7.27
C VAL A 61 -13.86 20.21 7.26
N GLY A 62 -12.70 20.39 7.91
CA GLY A 62 -11.68 19.36 8.05
C GLY A 62 -12.18 18.13 8.81
N GLY A 63 -12.94 18.32 9.89
CA GLY A 63 -13.55 17.25 10.66
C GLY A 63 -14.59 16.48 9.84
N GLN A 64 -15.49 17.20 9.15
CA GLN A 64 -16.47 16.58 8.26
C GLN A 64 -15.81 15.78 7.13
N ALA A 65 -14.77 16.34 6.51
CA ALA A 65 -13.99 15.66 5.49
C ALA A 65 -13.28 14.42 6.04
N ALA A 66 -12.65 14.52 7.22
CA ALA A 66 -12.00 13.40 7.89
C ALA A 66 -12.99 12.27 8.21
N THR A 67 -14.19 12.58 8.69
CA THR A 67 -15.25 11.60 8.93
C THR A 67 -15.70 10.92 7.64
N ALA A 68 -15.95 11.68 6.57
CA ALA A 68 -16.37 11.12 5.28
C ALA A 68 -15.30 10.22 4.65
N ILE A 69 -14.03 10.62 4.74
CA ILE A 69 -12.88 9.82 4.30
C ILE A 69 -12.75 8.56 5.17
N GLY A 70 -12.91 8.69 6.49
CA GLY A 70 -12.82 7.59 7.45
C GLY A 70 -13.89 6.51 7.23
N GLN A 71 -15.14 6.91 6.97
CA GLN A 71 -16.22 5.98 6.62
C GLN A 71 -15.89 5.22 5.34
N ARG A 72 -15.53 5.94 4.26
CA ARG A 72 -15.14 5.33 2.97
C ARG A 72 -13.92 4.41 3.11
N ALA A 73 -12.95 4.78 3.93
CA ALA A 73 -11.77 3.98 4.22
C ALA A 73 -12.14 2.66 4.92
N THR A 74 -13.05 2.73 5.91
CA THR A 74 -13.51 1.57 6.67
C THR A 74 -14.34 0.62 5.80
N ASP A 75 -15.25 1.16 4.99
CA ASP A 75 -16.05 0.38 4.05
C ASP A 75 -15.19 -0.28 2.97
N GLY A 76 -14.21 0.47 2.45
CA GLY A 76 -13.23 -0.05 1.50
C GLY A 76 -12.36 -1.16 2.11
N ALA A 77 -11.92 -0.99 3.37
CA ALA A 77 -11.16 -2.00 4.09
C ALA A 77 -11.99 -3.27 4.32
N ARG A 78 -13.26 -3.12 4.71
CA ARG A 78 -14.19 -4.25 4.89
C ARG A 78 -14.45 -4.98 3.57
N LYS A 79 -14.66 -4.26 2.47
CA LYS A 79 -14.87 -4.87 1.15
C LYS A 79 -13.64 -5.64 0.68
N LEU A 80 -12.45 -5.08 0.85
CA LEU A 80 -11.21 -5.74 0.50
C LEU A 80 -10.94 -6.98 1.38
N TYR A 81 -11.23 -6.88 2.68
CA TYR A 81 -11.12 -8.00 3.61
C TYR A 81 -12.04 -9.17 3.22
N LYS A 82 -13.30 -8.89 2.86
CA LYS A 82 -14.21 -9.91 2.34
C LYS A 82 -13.66 -10.58 1.08
N ILE A 83 -13.18 -9.82 0.10
CA ILE A 83 -12.60 -10.39 -1.13
C ILE A 83 -11.41 -11.33 -0.84
N ILE A 84 -10.54 -10.97 0.12
CA ILE A 84 -9.39 -11.80 0.49
C ILE A 84 -9.83 -13.06 1.22
N THR A 85 -10.82 -12.95 2.12
CA THR A 85 -11.35 -14.09 2.89
C THR A 85 -12.20 -15.03 2.01
N ASP A 86 -13.05 -14.50 1.14
CA ASP A 86 -13.91 -15.27 0.22
C ASP A 86 -13.08 -16.02 -0.83
N LYS A 87 -11.91 -15.48 -1.23
CA LYS A 87 -10.95 -16.19 -2.09
C LYS A 87 -10.12 -17.25 -1.37
N LYS A 88 -10.21 -17.36 -0.03
CA LYS A 88 -9.35 -18.25 0.78
C LYS A 88 -9.96 -19.63 1.09
N ALA A 89 -11.04 -20.02 0.42
CA ALA A 89 -11.47 -21.42 0.32
C ALA A 89 -11.89 -21.70 -1.13
N PRO A 90 -11.33 -22.73 -1.78
CA PRO A 90 -11.36 -24.08 -1.22
C PRO A 90 -10.00 -24.79 -1.10
N ASP A 91 -9.94 -25.62 -0.06
CA ASP A 91 -9.09 -26.80 0.06
C ASP A 91 -9.39 -27.80 -1.06
N HIS A 92 -8.89 -27.54 -2.27
CA HIS A 92 -8.88 -28.53 -3.35
C HIS A 92 -7.45 -28.70 -3.85
N THR A 93 -6.91 -29.88 -3.52
CA THR A 93 -5.72 -30.48 -4.11
C THR A 93 -5.74 -30.33 -5.64
N GLY A 94 -4.70 -29.72 -6.20
CA GLY A 94 -4.61 -29.47 -7.63
C GLY A 94 -3.26 -28.88 -7.99
N SER A 95 -2.32 -29.77 -8.30
CA SER A 95 -1.00 -29.46 -8.84
C SER A 95 -1.09 -28.50 -10.04
N ILE A 96 -0.74 -27.24 -9.85
CA ILE A 96 -0.11 -26.39 -10.87
C ILE A 96 0.51 -25.18 -10.15
N SER A 97 1.84 -25.11 -10.12
CA SER A 97 2.55 -23.87 -9.78
C SER A 97 2.12 -22.79 -10.75
N ARG A 98 1.48 -21.76 -10.21
CA ARG A 98 1.13 -20.57 -10.96
C ARG A 98 2.13 -19.48 -10.57
N ASP A 99 3.17 -19.36 -11.38
CA ASP A 99 4.00 -18.17 -11.40
C ASP A 99 3.10 -17.00 -11.82
N ASP A 100 2.80 -16.10 -10.88
CA ASP A 100 2.13 -14.84 -11.17
C ASP A 100 2.91 -13.72 -10.45
N THR A 101 4.13 -13.47 -10.95
CA THR A 101 4.78 -12.17 -10.80
C THR A 101 4.27 -11.29 -11.93
N ASP A 102 3.10 -10.67 -11.78
CA ASP A 102 2.66 -9.60 -12.69
C ASP A 102 1.83 -8.55 -11.96
N ALA A 103 2.54 -7.77 -11.14
CA ALA A 103 2.11 -6.42 -10.77
C ALA A 103 2.69 -5.41 -11.78
N SER A 104 2.40 -5.59 -13.07
CA SER A 104 2.63 -4.59 -14.14
C SER A 104 1.81 -4.91 -15.39
N SER A 105 0.49 -5.05 -15.26
CA SER A 105 -0.39 -5.05 -16.43
C SER A 105 -1.74 -4.43 -16.11
N ALA A 106 -1.73 -3.11 -15.93
CA ALA A 106 -2.95 -2.30 -15.89
C ALA A 106 -2.97 -1.19 -16.97
N LEU A 107 -2.06 -1.25 -17.95
CA LEU A 107 -1.96 -0.26 -19.04
C LEU A 107 -1.65 -0.85 -20.43
N ALA A 108 -1.62 -2.17 -20.59
CA ALA A 108 -1.60 -2.79 -21.91
C ALA A 108 -2.95 -3.45 -22.14
N GLY A 109 -3.76 -2.87 -23.03
CA GLY A 109 -4.96 -3.56 -23.53
C GLY A 109 -4.55 -4.96 -24.00
N SER A 110 -5.34 -5.95 -23.58
CA SER A 110 -5.19 -7.33 -24.02
C SER A 110 -5.09 -7.35 -25.54
N ARG A 111 -3.90 -7.67 -26.07
CA ARG A 111 -3.67 -7.90 -27.51
C ARG A 111 -3.97 -9.35 -27.85
N ASP A 112 -4.92 -9.95 -27.16
CA ASP A 112 -5.36 -11.30 -27.44
C ASP A 112 -6.28 -11.24 -28.66
N THR A 113 -5.68 -11.33 -29.84
CA THR A 113 -6.38 -11.39 -31.13
C THR A 113 -6.70 -12.82 -31.55
N LEU A 114 -6.38 -13.81 -30.71
CA LEU A 114 -6.71 -15.21 -30.98
C LEU A 114 -8.21 -15.43 -30.78
N THR A 115 -8.89 -15.84 -31.84
CA THR A 115 -10.27 -16.32 -31.76
C THR A 115 -10.29 -17.76 -31.24
N ALA A 116 -11.44 -18.22 -30.77
CA ALA A 116 -11.58 -19.60 -30.29
C ALA A 116 -11.25 -20.64 -31.40
N ASP A 117 -11.46 -20.26 -32.66
CA ASP A 117 -11.16 -21.09 -33.82
C ASP A 117 -9.64 -21.22 -34.05
N ASP A 118 -8.85 -20.19 -33.73
CA ASP A 118 -7.38 -20.23 -33.84
C ASP A 118 -6.75 -21.23 -32.84
N GLN A 119 -7.41 -21.46 -31.71
CA GLN A 119 -6.94 -22.39 -30.68
C GLN A 119 -7.23 -23.86 -31.01
N ALA A 120 -8.12 -24.11 -31.98
CA ALA A 120 -8.55 -25.45 -32.35
C ALA A 120 -7.69 -26.09 -33.46
N ILE A 121 -6.67 -25.39 -33.97
CA ILE A 121 -5.85 -25.89 -35.08
C ILE A 121 -4.93 -27.02 -34.59
N GLU A 122 -5.12 -28.21 -35.18
CA GLU A 122 -4.26 -29.36 -34.96
C GLU A 122 -2.86 -29.15 -35.56
N PHE A 123 -1.82 -29.33 -34.75
CA PHE A 123 -0.43 -29.18 -35.18
C PHE A 123 -0.02 -30.30 -36.16
N ARG A 124 0.35 -29.94 -37.40
CA ARG A 124 0.93 -30.89 -38.37
C ARG A 124 2.45 -30.88 -38.29
N GLN A 125 3.02 -32.05 -38.00
CA GLN A 125 4.47 -32.24 -38.07
C GLN A 125 4.97 -32.18 -39.52
N PRO A 126 6.17 -31.61 -39.76
CA PRO A 126 6.77 -31.59 -41.09
C PRO A 126 7.10 -33.02 -41.57
N PRO A 127 7.04 -33.29 -42.90
CA PRO A 127 7.36 -34.61 -43.43
C PRO A 127 8.82 -34.95 -43.14
N THR A 128 9.04 -36.14 -42.60
CA THR A 128 10.37 -36.71 -42.40
C THR A 128 11.02 -37.01 -43.76
N PRO A 129 12.32 -36.69 -43.95
CA PRO A 129 13.04 -36.96 -45.20
C PRO A 129 13.25 -38.44 -45.48
#